data_AF-A0A661SWT7-F1
#
_entry.id   AF-A0A661SWT7-F1
#
_cell.length_a   1.000
_cell.length_b   1.000
_cell.length_c   1.000
_cell.angle_alpha   90.00
_cell.angle_beta   90.00
_cell.angle_gamma   90.00
#
_symmetry.space_group_name_H-M   'P 1'
#
loop_
_entity.id
_entity.type
_entity.pdbx_description
1 polymer ?
#
loop_
_entity_poly.entity_id
_entity_poly.type
_entity_poly.pdbx_seq_one_letter_code
_entity_poly.pdbx_strand_id
1 'polypeptide(L)' 'MPESKEMIDVHVNVEITTETIQAIVENAKKIAGPDEKGFYRVDTADKVSEMISRFLLENDFERYVKNVENYK' A
#
# COMPACT_ATOMS: atom_id res chain seq x y z
N MET A 1 -2.23 23.44 -10.14
CA MET A 1 -1.49 22.16 -10.25
C MET A 1 -1.08 21.81 -8.84
N PRO A 2 -1.52 20.69 -8.25
CA PRO A 2 -1.03 20.30 -6.94
C PRO A 2 0.47 20.07 -7.05
N GLU A 3 1.24 20.76 -6.21
CA GLU A 3 2.68 20.59 -6.11
C GLU A 3 2.97 19.11 -5.86
N SER A 4 3.83 18.50 -6.68
CA SER A 4 4.22 17.11 -6.47
C SER A 4 4.97 17.04 -5.14
N LYS A 5 4.33 16.48 -4.10
CA LYS A 5 4.97 16.27 -2.80
C LYS A 5 6.17 15.34 -3.02
N GLU A 6 7.33 15.74 -2.53
CA GLU A 6 8.49 14.85 -2.49
C GLU A 6 8.17 13.67 -1.58
N MET A 7 8.32 12.46 -2.11
CA MET A 7 8.09 11.21 -1.40
C MET A 7 9.40 10.44 -1.31
N ILE A 8 9.60 9.75 -0.18
CA ILE A 8 10.72 8.84 0.03
C ILE A 8 10.18 7.45 0.32
N ASP A 9 10.88 6.43 -0.18
CA ASP A 9 10.57 5.04 0.18
C ASP A 9 11.18 4.71 1.55
N VAL A 10 10.37 4.14 2.43
CA VAL A 10 10.77 3.78 3.79
C VAL A 10 10.53 2.30 4.02
N HIS A 11 11.55 1.59 4.50
CA HIS A 11 11.44 0.19 4.89
C HIS A 11 11.13 0.07 6.38
N VAL A 12 9.89 -0.34 6.68
CA VAL A 12 9.41 -0.61 8.04
C VAL A 12 8.64 -1.92 8.09
N ASN A 13 8.61 -2.56 9.25
CA ASN A 13 7.68 -3.68 9.49
C ASN A 13 6.37 -3.10 10.02
N VAL A 14 5.25 -3.53 9.42
CA VAL A 14 3.90 -3.14 9.83
C VAL A 14 3.07 -4.39 10.03
N GLU A 15 2.17 -4.35 11.00
CA GLU A 15 1.19 -5.41 11.22
C GLU A 15 -0.14 -5.00 10.59
N ILE A 16 -0.68 -5.88 9.75
CA ILE A 16 -1.99 -5.73 9.12
C ILE A 16 -2.76 -7.04 9.26
N THR A 17 -4.08 -6.99 9.08
CA THR A 17 -4.87 -8.22 9.17
C THR A 17 -4.57 -9.15 7.99
N THR A 18 -4.76 -10.46 8.21
CA THR A 18 -4.67 -11.45 7.13
C THR A 18 -5.66 -11.17 6.01
N GLU A 19 -6.83 -10.63 6.36
CA GLU A 19 -7.88 -10.22 5.42
C GLU A 19 -7.40 -9.09 4.50
N THR A 20 -6.61 -8.13 5.01
CA THR A 20 -6.03 -7.06 4.19
C THR A 20 -5.10 -7.63 3.11
N ILE A 21 -4.20 -8.55 3.46
CA ILE A 21 -3.27 -9.16 2.49
C ILE A 21 -4.04 -9.97 1.45
N GLN A 22 -5.04 -10.76 1.88
CA GLN A 22 -5.90 -11.52 0.97
C GLN A 22 -6.58 -10.61 -0.06
N ALA A 23 -7.21 -9.52 0.41
CA ALA A 23 -7.87 -8.56 -0.46
C ALA A 23 -6.91 -7.92 -1.47
N ILE A 24 -5.69 -7.54 -1.05
CA ILE A 24 -4.69 -6.97 -1.96
C ILE A 24 -4.31 -7.99 -3.05
N VAL A 25 -4.00 -9.23 -2.66
CA VAL A 25 -3.58 -10.28 -3.59
C VAL A 25 -4.70 -10.63 -4.58
N GLU A 26 -5.94 -10.74 -4.11
CA GLU A 26 -7.09 -11.04 -4.96
C GLU A 26 -7.32 -9.96 -6.00
N ASN A 27 -7.29 -8.69 -5.60
CA ASN A 27 -7.47 -7.57 -6.52
C ASN A 27 -6.29 -7.44 -7.49
N ALA A 28 -5.05 -7.64 -7.02
CA ALA A 28 -3.87 -7.59 -7.87
C ALA A 28 -3.88 -8.72 -8.93
N LYS A 29 -4.33 -9.93 -8.56
CA LYS A 29 -4.50 -11.04 -9.53
C LYS A 29 -5.57 -10.74 -10.58
N LYS A 30 -6.69 -10.12 -10.18
CA LYS A 30 -7.76 -9.71 -11.11
C LYS A 30 -7.26 -8.70 -12.13
N ILE A 31 -6.40 -7.75 -11.72
CA ILE A 31 -5.85 -6.72 -12.59
C ILE A 31 -4.76 -7.27 -13.51
N ALA A 32 -3.83 -8.07 -12.98
CA ALA A 32 -2.72 -8.61 -13.76
C ALA A 32 -3.19 -9.54 -14.89
N GLY A 33 -4.28 -10.28 -14.65
CA GLY A 33 -4.73 -11.35 -15.54
C GLY A 33 -3.78 -12.56 -15.51
N PRO A 34 -4.23 -13.72 -16.00
CA PRO A 34 -3.36 -14.87 -16.21
C PRO A 34 -2.40 -14.63 -17.39
N ASP A 35 -1.17 -15.12 -17.29
CA ASP A 35 -0.25 -15.17 -18.44
C ASP A 35 -0.70 -16.22 -19.48
N GLU A 36 0.04 -16.34 -20.59
CA GLU A 36 -0.24 -17.30 -21.67
C GLU A 36 -0.24 -18.78 -21.21
N LYS A 37 0.24 -19.08 -20.01
CA LYS A 37 0.29 -20.40 -19.37
C LYS A 37 -0.64 -20.52 -18.16
N GLY A 38 -1.45 -19.51 -17.87
CA GLY A 38 -2.39 -19.49 -16.75
C GLY A 38 -1.79 -19.12 -15.40
N PHE A 39 -0.53 -18.66 -15.35
CA PHE A 39 0.11 -18.25 -14.11
C PHE A 39 -0.12 -16.77 -13.81
N TYR A 40 -0.29 -16.44 -12.53
CA TYR A 40 -0.37 -15.06 -12.06
C TYR A 40 1.00 -14.63 -11.56
N ARG A 41 1.58 -13.60 -12.18
CA ARG A 41 2.83 -12.99 -11.73
C ARG A 41 2.51 -11.66 -11.08
N VAL A 42 2.31 -11.70 -9.76
CA VAL A 42 2.00 -10.51 -8.94
C VAL A 42 3.10 -10.37 -7.91
N ASP A 43 3.85 -9.26 -7.96
CA ASP A 43 4.69 -8.87 -6.85
C ASP A 43 3.80 -8.35 -5.72
N THR A 44 3.59 -9.20 -4.72
CA THR A 44 2.69 -8.88 -3.61
C THR A 44 3.32 -7.85 -2.68
N ALA A 45 4.65 -7.85 -2.52
CA ALA A 45 5.33 -6.90 -1.65
C ALA A 45 5.20 -5.48 -2.21
N ASP A 46 5.45 -5.32 -3.52
CA ASP A 46 5.29 -4.04 -4.20
C ASP A 46 3.84 -3.55 -4.14
N LYS A 47 2.87 -4.45 -4.32
CA LYS A 47 1.44 -4.07 -4.24
C LYS A 47 1.02 -3.67 -2.84
N VAL A 48 1.52 -4.33 -1.80
CA VAL A 48 1.29 -3.91 -0.41
C VAL A 48 1.89 -2.53 -0.17
N SER A 49 3.14 -2.29 -0.60
CA SER A 49 3.81 -1.00 -0.47
C SER A 49 3.04 0.13 -1.18
N GLU A 50 2.62 -0.11 -2.43
CA GLU A 50 1.81 0.81 -3.22
C GLU A 50 0.49 1.14 -2.50
N MET A 51 -0.18 0.12 -1.96
CA MET A 51 -1.49 0.31 -1.35
C MET A 51 -1.43 1.06 -0.03
N ILE A 52 -0.44 0.76 0.82
CA ILE A 52 -0.20 1.48 2.06
C ILE A 52 0.17 2.93 1.75
N SER A 53 1.09 3.16 0.81
CA SER A 53 1.55 4.51 0.46
C SER A 53 0.40 5.40 -0.04
N ARG A 54 -0.48 4.86 -0.89
CA ARG A 54 -1.69 5.57 -1.32
C ARG A 54 -2.63 5.87 -0.17
N PHE A 55 -2.89 4.88 0.69
CA PHE A 55 -3.76 5.07 1.85
C PHE A 55 -3.25 6.19 2.77
N LEU A 56 -1.94 6.22 3.07
CA LEU A 56 -1.34 7.26 3.92
C LEU A 56 -1.45 8.66 3.31
N LEU A 57 -1.30 8.77 1.99
CA LEU A 57 -1.43 10.04 1.27
C LEU A 57 -2.89 10.54 1.25
N GLU A 58 -3.83 9.65 0.96
CA GLU A 58 -5.26 9.97 0.85
C GLU A 58 -5.92 10.30 2.20
N ASN A 59 -5.43 9.71 3.30
CA ASN A 59 -6.00 9.88 4.64
C ASN A 59 -5.27 10.91 5.51
N ASP A 60 -4.42 11.76 4.90
CA ASP A 60 -3.68 12.82 5.60
C ASP A 60 -2.89 12.29 6.81
N PHE A 61 -2.12 11.21 6.60
CA PHE A 61 -1.27 10.64 7.62
C PHE A 61 -0.25 11.67 8.16
N GLU A 62 0.14 12.65 7.34
CA GLU A 62 0.98 13.78 7.75
C GLU A 62 0.37 14.55 8.95
N ARG A 63 -0.95 14.80 8.92
CA ARG A 63 -1.65 15.41 10.06
C ARG A 63 -1.71 14.47 11.27
N TYR A 64 -1.93 13.17 11.05
CA TYR A 64 -1.92 12.18 12.12
C TYR A 64 -0.56 12.17 12.86
N VAL A 65 0.56 12.14 12.14
CA VAL A 65 1.90 12.11 12.76
C VAL A 65 2.32 13.44 13.40
N LYS A 66 1.76 14.57 12.94
CA LYS A 66 1.99 15.90 13.54
C LYS A 66 1.26 16.07 14.88
N ASN A 67 0.27 15.25 15.19
CA ASN A 67 -0.40 15.29 16.48
C ASN A 67 0.35 14.44 17.52
N VAL A 68 1.02 15.10 18.47
CA VAL A 68 1.78 14.43 19.54
C VAL A 68 0.92 13.52 20.44
N GLU A 69 -0.40 13.75 20.50
CA GLU A 69 -1.30 12.93 21.30
C GLU A 69 -1.47 11.51 20.75
N ASN A 70 -1.16 11.27 19.48
CA ASN A 70 -1.25 9.95 18.85
C ASN A 70 -0.09 9.00 19.21
N TYR A 71 0.88 9.47 19.98
CA TYR A 71 2.06 8.70 20.42
C TYR A 71 1.96 8.23 21.88
N LYS A 72 0.77 8.31 22.48
CA LYS A 72 0.53 8.00 23.90
C LYS A 72 -0.24 6.70 24.07
#